data_AF-A0A8T6FXS6-F1
#
_entry.id   AF-A0A8T6FXS6-F1
#
_cell.length_a   1.000
_cell.length_b   1.000
_cell.length_c   1.000
_cell.angle_alpha   90.00
_cell.angle_beta   90.00
_cell.angle_gamma   90.00
#
_symmetry.space_group_name_H-M   'P 1'
#
loop_
_entity.id
_entity.type
_entity.pdbx_description
1 polymer ?
#
loop_
_entity_poly.entity_id
_entity_poly.type
_entity_poly.pdbx_seq_one_letter_code
_entity_poly.pdbx_strand_id
1 'polypeptide(L)'
;MRIVNKFDLPTPALCIDMEAVGHNLRLMQDFADGAGVDLRPHAKTHKNPFFAHMQIDQGAVGVCVAKLSEAEVMVAGGVKDILVTNEIADPRK
;
A
#
# COMPACT_ATOMS: atom_id res chain seq x y z
N MET A 1 20.28 5.80 4.57
CA MET A 1 19.35 5.15 5.52
C MET A 1 20.20 4.35 6.51
N ARG A 2 20.11 4.63 7.81
CA ARG A 2 20.89 3.88 8.82
C ARG A 2 20.27 2.50 8.97
N ILE A 3 21.03 1.44 8.70
CA ILE A 3 20.59 0.08 9.02
C ILE A 3 20.67 -0.04 10.55
N VAL A 4 19.51 -0.13 11.20
CA VAL A 4 19.40 -0.36 12.64
C VAL A 4 19.13 -1.84 12.83
N ASN A 5 19.90 -2.51 13.70
CA ASN A 5 19.59 -3.89 14.05
C ASN A 5 18.27 -3.91 14.83
N LYS A 6 17.33 -4.79 14.45
CA LYS A 6 16.01 -4.89 15.09
C LYS A 6 16.09 -5.11 16.61
N PHE A 7 17.18 -5.73 17.09
CA PHE A 7 17.39 -5.99 18.52
C PHE A 7 17.79 -4.75 19.33
N ASP A 8 18.18 -3.66 18.65
CA ASP A 8 18.52 -2.39 19.28
C ASP A 8 17.31 -1.43 19.39
N LEU A 9 16.14 -1.83 18.88
CA LEU A 9 14.94 -0.99 18.88
C LEU A 9 14.20 -1.06 20.23
N PRO A 10 13.71 0.07 20.76
CA PRO A 10 12.84 0.05 21.93
C PRO A 10 11.55 -0.71 21.59
N THR A 11 11.19 -1.68 22.43
CA THR A 11 10.00 -2.51 22.23
C THR A 11 8.78 -1.95 22.98
N PRO A 12 7.55 -2.06 22.41
CA PRO A 12 7.22 -2.75 21.16
C PRO A 12 7.50 -1.90 19.90
N ALA A 13 8.04 -2.54 18.86
CA ALA A 13 8.30 -1.92 17.56
C ALA A 13 7.78 -2.81 16.42
N LEU A 14 7.02 -2.24 15.49
CA LEU A 14 6.63 -2.91 14.24
C LEU A 14 7.81 -2.88 13.27
N CYS A 15 8.38 -4.04 12.97
CA CYS A 15 9.47 -4.19 12.01
C CYS A 15 8.94 -4.82 10.72
N ILE A 16 9.32 -4.26 9.57
CA ILE A 16 8.97 -4.77 8.24
C ILE A 16 10.26 -5.16 7.53
N ASP A 17 10.31 -6.39 7.04
CA ASP A 17 11.41 -6.87 6.20
C ASP A 17 11.22 -6.37 4.77
N MET A 18 12.11 -5.47 4.34
CA MET A 18 12.01 -4.81 3.03
C MET A 18 12.37 -5.73 1.86
N GLU A 19 13.17 -6.78 2.08
CA GLU A 19 13.46 -7.78 1.05
C GLU A 19 12.22 -8.64 0.78
N ALA A 20 11.56 -9.08 1.85
CA ALA A 20 10.29 -9.81 1.76
C ALA A 20 9.19 -8.96 1.12
N VAL A 21 9.11 -7.65 1.43
CA VAL A 21 8.19 -6.72 0.75
C VAL A 21 8.48 -6.72 -0.75
N GLY A 22 9.73 -6.50 -1.15
CA GLY A 22 10.10 -6.46 -2.57
C GLY A 22 9.76 -7.76 -3.31
N HIS A 23 9.97 -8.92 -2.69
CA HIS A 23 9.58 -10.21 -3.23
C HIS A 23 8.05 -10.32 -3.41
N ASN A 24 7.27 -10.00 -2.38
CA ASN A 24 5.82 -10.14 -2.40
C ASN A 24 5.15 -9.18 -3.41
N LEU A 25 5.70 -7.97 -3.56
CA LEU A 25 5.19 -7.01 -4.54
C LEU A 25 5.37 -7.52 -5.98
N ARG A 26 6.58 -7.98 -6.32
CA ARG A 26 6.85 -8.56 -7.65
C ARG A 26 5.99 -9.78 -7.91
N LEU A 27 5.91 -10.70 -6.95
CA LEU A 27 5.13 -11.93 -7.08
C LEU A 27 3.66 -11.66 -7.46
N MET A 28 3.01 -10.69 -6.79
CA MET A 28 1.62 -10.37 -7.06
C MET A 28 1.42 -9.61 -8.36
N GLN A 29 2.36 -8.75 -8.73
CA GLN A 29 2.31 -8.04 -10.00
C GLN A 29 2.50 -9.00 -11.17
N ASP A 30 3.53 -9.85 -11.13
CA ASP A 30 3.80 -10.86 -12.16
C ASP A 30 2.60 -11.81 -12.34
N PHE A 31 1.92 -12.15 -11.24
CA PHE A 31 0.71 -12.96 -11.28
C PHE A 31 -0.44 -12.27 -12.03
N ALA A 32 -0.66 -10.97 -11.78
CA ALA A 32 -1.71 -10.21 -12.46
C ALA A 32 -1.38 -10.00 -13.95
N ASP A 33 -0.13 -9.67 -14.25
CA ASP A 33 0.38 -9.50 -15.62
C ASP A 33 0.24 -10.80 -16.41
N GLY A 34 0.62 -11.94 -15.81
CA GLY A 34 0.47 -13.26 -16.43
C GLY A 34 -0.98 -13.67 -16.68
N ALA A 35 -1.92 -13.12 -15.91
CA ALA A 35 -3.36 -13.30 -16.10
C ALA A 35 -3.99 -12.25 -17.05
N GLY A 36 -3.23 -11.24 -17.48
CA GLY A 36 -3.70 -10.17 -18.37
C GLY A 36 -4.74 -9.25 -17.71
N VAL A 37 -4.64 -9.03 -16.39
CA VAL A 37 -5.56 -8.17 -15.62
C VAL A 37 -4.80 -7.10 -14.86
N ASP A 38 -5.44 -5.95 -14.65
CA ASP A 38 -4.86 -4.88 -13.84
C ASP A 38 -4.87 -5.24 -12.35
N LEU A 39 -3.77 -4.93 -11.67
CA LEU A 39 -3.66 -5.05 -10.22
C LEU A 39 -3.94 -3.71 -9.53
N ARG A 40 -4.90 -3.70 -8.60
CA ARG A 40 -5.16 -2.57 -7.70
C ARG A 40 -5.11 -3.01 -6.23
N PRO A 41 -3.94 -2.96 -5.57
CA PRO A 41 -3.75 -3.48 -4.22
C PRO A 41 -4.55 -2.70 -3.18
N HIS A 42 -4.95 -3.38 -2.10
CA HIS A 42 -5.70 -2.75 -1.03
C HIS A 42 -4.79 -2.23 0.08
N ALA A 43 -4.72 -0.90 0.23
CA ALA A 43 -3.86 -0.22 1.17
C ALA A 43 -4.31 -0.28 2.64
N LYS A 44 -5.49 -0.86 2.96
CA LYS A 44 -5.97 -0.98 4.36
C LYS A 44 -5.00 -1.75 5.25
N THR A 45 -4.19 -2.62 4.66
CA THR A 45 -3.22 -3.47 5.36
C THR A 45 -2.09 -2.64 5.97
N HIS A 46 -1.55 -1.67 5.22
CA HIS A 46 -0.39 -0.89 5.64
C HIS A 46 -0.71 0.58 5.95
N LYS A 47 -1.79 1.14 5.41
CA LYS A 47 -2.25 2.53 5.62
C LYS A 47 -1.14 3.58 5.44
N ASN A 48 -0.19 3.30 4.55
CA ASN A 48 1.00 4.10 4.36
C ASN A 48 1.26 4.35 2.85
N PRO A 49 1.34 5.62 2.41
CA PRO A 49 1.60 5.97 1.01
C PRO A 49 2.93 5.46 0.45
N PHE A 50 3.95 5.25 1.28
CA PHE A 50 5.24 4.71 0.86
C PHE A 50 5.08 3.33 0.18
N PHE A 51 4.35 2.41 0.80
CA PHE A 51 4.10 1.10 0.21
C PHE A 51 3.12 1.14 -0.97
N ALA A 52 2.20 2.12 -0.99
CA ALA A 52 1.33 2.34 -2.14
C ALA A 52 2.14 2.76 -3.39
N HIS A 53 3.10 3.68 -3.23
CA HIS A 53 4.02 4.04 -4.33
C HIS A 53 4.87 2.87 -4.76
N MET A 54 5.43 2.09 -3.83
CA MET A 54 6.18 0.88 -4.21
C MET A 54 5.34 -0.13 -5.02
N GLN A 55 4.04 -0.24 -4.75
CA GLN A 55 3.14 -1.08 -5.54
C GLN A 55 2.91 -0.49 -6.94
N ILE A 56 2.66 0.82 -7.03
CA ILE A 56 2.43 1.52 -8.29
C ILE A 56 3.69 1.48 -9.17
N ASP A 57 4.87 1.68 -8.57
CA ASP A 57 6.16 1.62 -9.25
C ASP A 57 6.46 0.23 -9.84
N GLN A 58 5.81 -0.84 -9.32
CA GLN A 58 5.90 -2.18 -9.90
C GLN A 58 4.93 -2.41 -11.05
N GLY A 59 3.89 -1.58 -11.20
CA GLY A 59 2.90 -1.72 -12.29
C GLY A 59 1.44 -1.66 -11.84
N ALA A 60 1.16 -1.55 -10.54
CA ALA A 60 -0.22 -1.43 -10.07
C ALA A 60 -0.87 -0.15 -10.60
N VAL A 61 -2.13 -0.23 -11.02
CA VAL A 61 -2.85 0.90 -11.65
C VAL A 61 -3.33 1.96 -10.65
N GLY A 62 -3.06 1.76 -9.36
CA GLY A 62 -3.54 2.58 -8.26
C GLY A 62 -3.74 1.71 -7.01
N VAL A 63 -4.48 2.22 -6.02
CA VAL A 63 -4.77 1.47 -4.79
C VAL A 63 -6.24 1.51 -4.40
N CYS A 64 -6.65 0.55 -3.56
CA CYS A 64 -7.94 0.53 -2.89
C CYS A 64 -7.80 0.93 -1.41
N VAL A 65 -8.77 1.67 -0.87
CA VAL A 65 -8.87 2.02 0.55
C VAL A 65 -10.24 1.65 1.10
N ALA A 66 -10.34 1.49 2.42
CA ALA A 66 -11.59 1.05 3.07
C ALA A 66 -12.42 2.22 3.61
N LYS A 67 -11.81 3.40 3.76
CA LYS A 67 -12.47 4.61 4.29
C LYS A 67 -11.96 5.86 3.59
N LEU A 68 -12.80 6.90 3.54
CA LEU A 68 -12.43 8.21 3.01
C LEU A 68 -11.18 8.80 3.67
N SER A 69 -11.06 8.71 4.99
CA SER A 69 -9.89 9.21 5.73
C SER A 69 -8.57 8.50 5.36
N GLU A 70 -8.64 7.26 4.88
CA GLU A 70 -7.46 6.57 4.34
C GLU A 70 -7.11 7.13 2.96
N ALA A 71 -8.12 7.43 2.13
CA ALA A 71 -7.93 8.08 0.83
C ALA A 71 -7.26 9.45 0.99
N GLU A 72 -7.70 10.27 1.95
CA GLU A 72 -7.11 11.58 2.26
C GLU A 72 -5.60 11.49 2.53
N VAL A 73 -5.17 10.50 3.31
CA VAL A 73 -3.74 10.26 3.60
C VAL A 73 -2.98 9.82 2.35
N MET A 74 -3.58 8.97 1.50
CA MET A 74 -2.97 8.54 0.24
C MET A 74 -2.81 9.71 -0.74
N VAL A 75 -3.82 10.57 -0.86
CA VAL A 75 -3.78 11.80 -1.67
C VAL A 75 -2.71 12.75 -1.15
N ALA A 76 -2.66 13.01 0.16
CA ALA A 76 -1.63 13.84 0.77
C ALA A 76 -0.21 13.27 0.55
N GLY A 77 -0.10 11.94 0.46
CA GLY A 77 1.13 11.23 0.09
C GLY A 77 1.43 11.20 -1.42
N GLY A 78 0.61 11.83 -2.27
CA GLY A 78 0.83 11.95 -3.71
C GLY A 78 0.31 10.80 -4.57
N VAL A 79 -0.46 9.86 -4.01
CA VAL A 79 -1.13 8.80 -4.78
C VAL A 79 -2.32 9.40 -5.53
N LYS A 80 -2.38 9.17 -6.85
CA LYS A 80 -3.32 9.87 -7.73
C LYS A 80 -4.56 9.08 -8.12
N ASP A 81 -4.48 7.75 -8.08
CA ASP A 81 -5.59 6.87 -8.43
C ASP A 81 -5.93 5.97 -7.23
N ILE A 82 -7.07 6.27 -6.60
CA ILE A 82 -7.53 5.66 -5.36
C ILE A 82 -9.00 5.28 -5.49
N LEU A 83 -9.31 4.01 -5.27
CA LEU A 83 -10.67 3.49 -5.21
C LEU A 83 -11.09 3.26 -3.75
N VAL A 84 -12.21 3.84 -3.32
CA VAL A 84 -12.82 3.47 -2.03
C VAL A 84 -13.66 2.23 -2.26
N THR A 85 -13.18 1.07 -1.83
CA THR A 85 -13.89 -0.22 -1.97
C THR A 85 -14.84 -0.47 -0.81
N ASN A 86 -15.71 0.51 -0.55
CA ASN A 86 -16.72 0.48 0.51
C ASN A 86 -17.79 1.54 0.27
N GLU A 87 -18.95 1.44 0.91
CA GLU A 87 -20.02 2.45 0.79
C GLU A 87 -19.69 3.75 1.54
N ILE A 88 -20.06 4.89 0.93
CA ILE A 88 -20.14 6.19 1.61
C ILE A 88 -21.60 6.45 1.98
N ALA A 89 -21.95 6.19 3.23
CA ALA A 89 -23.33 6.24 3.70
C ALA A 89 -23.73 7.55 4.43
N ASP A 90 -22.77 8.43 4.73
CA ASP A 90 -23.02 9.70 5.42
C ASP A 90 -22.79 10.87 4.45
N PRO A 91 -23.78 11.75 4.19
CA PRO A 91 -23.64 12.89 3.28
C PRO A 91 -22.56 13.91 3.67
N ARG A 92 -22.05 13.86 4.90
CA ARG A 92 -20.97 14.74 5.39
C ARG A 92 -19.57 14.20 5.07
N LYS A 93 -19.48 13.01 4.45
CA LYS A 93 -18.24 12.38 4.02
C LYS A 93 -18.12 12.51 2.50
#